data_AF-A0A4R1FMM3-F1
#
_entry.id   AF-A0A4R1FMM3-F1
#
_cell.length_a   1.000
_cell.length_b   1.000
_cell.length_c   1.000
_cell.angle_alpha   90.00
_cell.angle_beta   90.00
_cell.angle_gamma   90.00
#
_symmetry.space_group_name_H-M   'P 1'
#
loop_
_entity.id
_entity.type
_entity.pdbx_description
1 polymer ?
#
loop_
_entity_poly.entity_id
_entity_poly.type
_entity_poly.pdbx_seq_one_letter_code
_entity_poly.pdbx_strand_id
1 'polypeptide(L)'
;MTALSDPLTLPCGQVLPNRLMKAALSEGLGTSAGAPDERLERLYSRWGSGGFGLIITGNVMVDHDHLGEPGNVVIADERHLDDVRRWARTAKDGGTDLWMQINHPGRQANPLVTRSQPVAPSAIGLGLPGVPAPRALTDGEIVDIVDRFAATARIAERAGFDGVQIHGAHGYLVSQFLSPLANQRDDRWGGDPQRRARFVLEVVRAIRAEVAPSFAVAIKLNSADFQRGGFTEDESREVVRRLAAEKLDLIEISGGSYESPAMTGRPVARSASTVAREAYFLEYAESVRAVAGSVPLAVTGGFRSRPAMVDAVESGQCDVVGLGRPSAVSPNAAGDILHERTARLHARQISLRLPARVATHPNIKMLEGALDLQWHTDQLHLLGAGADPDPDRTPWLTAAAMLRHHGVDAFRSRRSSTMNRKDPARRKFEIERAFGRYVANPAVRALGRIGVRTSFATDLETIGRKSGQIRVVPVSVSFDDSGAWVISQHGTRSGWAANIVAEPKVRVRQGNRWRTGTAQLRPADDVVARSRTFAPNPVFAGLTAATFRALQSAPVSVRITFTD
;
A
#
# COMPACT_ATOMS: atom_id res chain seq x y z
N MET A 1 -19.28 -37.18 5.71
CA MET A 1 -18.98 -35.87 5.11
C MET A 1 -18.06 -35.13 6.06
N THR A 2 -17.05 -34.45 5.54
CA THR A 2 -16.05 -33.74 6.34
C THR A 2 -16.59 -32.38 6.75
N ALA A 3 -16.70 -32.12 8.05
CA ALA A 3 -17.23 -30.87 8.58
C ALA A 3 -16.13 -29.80 8.78
N LEU A 4 -16.52 -28.53 8.86
CA LEU A 4 -15.59 -27.43 9.17
C LEU A 4 -14.87 -27.60 10.52
N SER A 5 -15.54 -28.21 11.50
CA SER A 5 -15.02 -28.48 12.83
C SER A 5 -14.15 -29.72 12.91
N ASP A 6 -14.08 -30.53 11.85
CA ASP A 6 -13.28 -31.75 11.87
C ASP A 6 -11.79 -31.40 11.82
N PRO A 7 -10.96 -32.11 12.59
CA PRO A 7 -9.52 -31.91 12.54
C PRO A 7 -8.94 -32.31 11.18
N LEU A 8 -7.79 -31.74 10.85
CA LEU A 8 -7.03 -32.07 9.64
C LEU A 8 -5.58 -32.37 10.01
N THR A 9 -5.16 -33.62 9.80
CA THR A 9 -3.75 -34.02 9.92
C THR A 9 -2.99 -33.61 8.67
N LEU A 10 -1.92 -32.86 8.85
CA LEU A 10 -1.01 -32.42 7.80
C LEU A 10 0.10 -33.45 7.54
N PRO A 11 0.74 -33.44 6.36
CA PRO A 11 1.84 -34.35 6.03
C PRO A 11 3.00 -34.39 7.04
N CYS A 12 3.34 -33.27 7.68
CA CYS A 12 4.35 -33.19 8.75
C CYS A 12 3.90 -33.79 10.09
N GLY A 13 2.65 -34.23 10.22
CA GLY A 13 2.07 -34.81 11.44
C GLY A 13 1.37 -33.82 12.37
N GLN A 14 1.41 -32.52 12.07
CA GLN A 14 0.61 -31.51 12.79
C GLN A 14 -0.89 -31.76 12.58
N VAL A 15 -1.71 -31.39 13.56
CA VAL A 15 -3.16 -31.56 13.51
C VAL A 15 -3.83 -30.21 13.72
N LEU A 16 -4.40 -29.66 12.64
CA LEU A 16 -5.24 -28.49 12.75
C LEU A 16 -6.54 -28.90 13.44
N PRO A 17 -6.99 -28.22 14.51
CA PRO A 17 -8.18 -28.62 15.27
C PRO A 17 -9.49 -28.34 14.52
N ASN A 18 -9.44 -27.51 13.47
CA ASN A 18 -10.55 -27.26 12.55
C ASN A 18 -10.01 -26.73 11.21
N ARG A 19 -10.91 -26.54 10.24
CA ARG A 19 -10.59 -26.20 8.85
C ARG A 19 -10.68 -24.70 8.53
N LEU A 20 -10.61 -23.83 9.54
CA LEU A 20 -10.64 -22.37 9.37
C LEU A 20 -9.26 -21.77 9.65
N MET A 21 -8.70 -21.07 8.67
CA MET A 21 -7.40 -20.44 8.76
C MET A 21 -7.52 -18.91 8.76
N LYS A 22 -6.85 -18.20 9.67
CA LYS A 22 -6.60 -16.76 9.50
C LYS A 22 -5.55 -16.60 8.43
N ALA A 23 -5.95 -16.07 7.27
CA ALA A 23 -5.04 -15.84 6.16
C ALA A 23 -4.14 -14.63 6.44
N ALA A 24 -2.98 -14.59 5.79
CA ALA A 24 -2.03 -13.48 5.89
C ALA A 24 -2.68 -12.12 5.55
N LEU A 25 -2.38 -11.11 6.36
CA LEU A 25 -2.80 -9.71 6.17
C LEU A 25 -1.59 -8.83 6.46
N SER A 26 -1.35 -7.80 5.65
CA SER A 26 -0.31 -6.80 5.97
C SER A 26 -0.71 -5.99 7.20
N GLU A 27 0.05 -6.10 8.28
CA GLU A 27 -0.20 -5.34 9.51
C GLU A 27 0.57 -4.02 9.56
N GLY A 28 1.78 -3.96 9.01
CA GLY A 28 2.63 -2.76 9.09
C GLY A 28 2.96 -2.31 10.53
N LEU A 29 3.06 -3.27 11.47
CA LEU A 29 3.26 -3.00 12.90
C LEU A 29 4.69 -3.24 13.41
N GLY A 30 5.61 -3.68 12.56
CA GLY A 30 7.03 -3.81 12.89
C GLY A 30 7.65 -2.48 13.33
N THR A 31 8.66 -2.55 14.19
CA THR A 31 9.43 -1.38 14.64
C THR A 31 10.26 -0.80 13.48
N SER A 32 10.87 0.38 13.68
CA SER A 32 11.81 0.97 12.71
C SER A 32 13.04 0.10 12.43
N ALA A 33 13.39 -0.80 13.36
CA ALA A 33 14.44 -1.80 13.20
C ALA A 33 13.98 -3.06 12.44
N GLY A 34 12.67 -3.20 12.20
CA GLY A 34 12.07 -4.40 11.60
C GLY A 34 11.74 -5.51 12.60
N ALA A 35 11.85 -5.25 13.91
CA ALA A 35 11.50 -6.21 14.95
C ALA A 35 9.99 -6.26 15.21
N PRO A 36 9.41 -7.41 15.63
CA PRO A 36 8.10 -7.42 16.24
C PRO A 36 8.13 -6.75 17.62
N ASP A 37 7.00 -6.27 18.10
CA ASP A 37 6.84 -5.74 19.46
C ASP A 37 5.48 -6.11 20.05
N GLU A 38 5.21 -5.60 21.25
CA GLU A 38 3.97 -5.83 22.01
C GLU A 38 2.67 -5.57 21.21
N ARG A 39 2.70 -4.74 20.16
CA ARG A 39 1.51 -4.50 19.33
C ARG A 39 1.17 -5.72 18.48
N LEU A 40 2.19 -6.38 17.93
CA LEU A 40 2.00 -7.65 17.22
C LEU A 40 1.65 -8.76 18.20
N GLU A 41 2.28 -8.81 19.38
CA GLU A 41 1.93 -9.77 20.44
C GLU A 41 0.43 -9.68 20.78
N ARG A 42 -0.09 -8.47 21.08
CA ARG A 42 -1.52 -8.25 21.38
C ARG A 42 -2.42 -8.63 20.21
N LEU A 43 -2.11 -8.18 19.00
CA LEU A 43 -2.92 -8.48 17.81
C LEU A 43 -3.05 -10.01 17.60
N TYR A 44 -1.93 -10.73 17.71
CA TYR A 44 -1.93 -12.17 17.46
C TYR A 44 -2.53 -12.97 18.60
N SER A 45 -2.43 -12.50 19.85
CA SER A 45 -3.17 -13.10 20.98
C SER A 45 -4.69 -13.09 20.73
N ARG A 46 -5.23 -12.00 20.15
CA ARG A 46 -6.66 -11.90 19.80
C ARG A 46 -7.09 -12.95 18.78
N TRP A 47 -6.26 -13.22 17.77
CA TRP A 47 -6.53 -14.29 16.80
C TRP A 47 -6.26 -15.68 17.38
N GLY A 48 -5.25 -15.84 18.23
CA GLY A 48 -4.91 -17.08 18.93
C GLY A 48 -6.08 -17.65 19.72
N SER A 49 -6.84 -16.78 20.38
CA SER A 49 -8.07 -17.13 21.11
C SER A 49 -9.34 -17.06 20.25
N GLY A 50 -9.20 -16.85 18.94
CA GLY A 50 -10.30 -16.60 18.01
C GLY A 50 -11.00 -17.85 17.47
N GLY A 51 -10.54 -19.04 17.86
CA GLY A 51 -11.07 -20.33 17.41
C GLY A 51 -10.59 -20.78 16.03
N PHE A 52 -9.55 -20.14 15.48
CA PHE A 52 -8.94 -20.57 14.23
C PHE A 52 -8.22 -21.91 14.40
N GLY A 53 -8.20 -22.74 13.36
CA GLY A 53 -7.37 -23.94 13.32
C GLY A 53 -5.92 -23.64 12.96
N LEU A 54 -5.68 -22.53 12.25
CA LEU A 54 -4.35 -22.10 11.84
C LEU A 54 -4.30 -20.58 11.70
N ILE A 55 -3.20 -19.96 12.13
CA ILE A 55 -2.94 -18.53 11.96
C ILE A 55 -1.70 -18.34 11.10
N ILE A 56 -1.84 -17.60 10.00
CA ILE A 56 -0.71 -17.19 9.16
C ILE A 56 -0.37 -15.73 9.46
N THR A 57 0.91 -15.43 9.67
CA THR A 57 1.33 -14.04 9.86
C THR A 57 1.14 -13.19 8.60
N GLY A 58 1.18 -11.86 8.74
CA GLY A 58 1.51 -11.01 7.60
C GLY A 58 2.95 -11.18 7.15
N ASN A 59 3.30 -10.35 6.16
CA ASN A 59 4.58 -10.41 5.46
C ASN A 59 5.78 -10.20 6.39
N VAL A 60 6.60 -11.24 6.54
CA VAL A 60 7.94 -11.17 7.13
C VAL A 60 8.98 -11.15 6.01
N MET A 61 9.77 -10.09 5.95
CA MET A 61 10.83 -9.94 4.94
C MET A 61 12.05 -10.78 5.33
N VAL A 62 12.62 -11.48 4.34
CA VAL A 62 13.86 -12.27 4.50
C VAL A 62 15.13 -11.42 4.36
N ASP A 63 14.99 -10.13 4.03
CA ASP A 63 16.11 -9.21 3.77
C ASP A 63 15.83 -7.80 4.33
N HIS A 64 16.81 -7.23 5.03
CA HIS A 64 16.74 -5.87 5.60
C HIS A 64 16.78 -4.76 4.55
N ASP A 65 17.32 -5.05 3.37
CA ASP A 65 17.49 -4.04 2.34
C ASP A 65 16.26 -3.89 1.45
N HIS A 66 15.37 -4.90 1.47
CA HIS A 66 14.21 -5.01 0.60
C HIS A 66 12.91 -5.07 1.40
N LEU A 67 12.20 -3.93 1.51
CA LEU A 67 10.95 -3.81 2.24
C LEU A 67 9.76 -3.56 1.30
N GLY A 68 8.66 -4.28 1.51
CA GLY A 68 7.41 -4.08 0.76
C GLY A 68 6.64 -2.83 1.21
N GLU A 69 6.70 -2.50 2.50
CA GLU A 69 5.99 -1.37 3.10
C GLU A 69 6.63 -0.93 4.43
N PRO A 70 6.34 0.30 4.89
CA PRO A 70 6.69 0.72 6.25
C PRO A 70 6.12 -0.25 7.29
N GLY A 71 6.92 -0.58 8.30
CA GLY A 71 6.49 -1.46 9.39
C GLY A 71 6.42 -2.95 9.03
N ASN A 72 7.02 -3.39 7.92
CA ASN A 72 7.28 -4.81 7.75
C ASN A 72 8.20 -5.32 8.87
N VAL A 73 7.90 -6.52 9.38
CA VAL A 73 8.83 -7.28 10.20
C VAL A 73 9.89 -7.89 9.29
N VAL A 74 11.15 -7.90 9.72
CA VAL A 74 12.28 -8.44 8.97
C VAL A 74 13.04 -9.41 9.84
N ILE A 75 13.15 -10.66 9.38
CA ILE A 75 13.88 -11.72 10.07
C ILE A 75 14.94 -12.27 9.11
N ALA A 76 16.10 -11.60 9.04
CA ALA A 76 17.24 -12.07 8.26
C ALA A 76 18.35 -12.69 9.14
N ASP A 77 18.30 -12.43 10.45
CA ASP A 77 19.23 -12.97 11.44
C ASP A 77 18.59 -12.96 12.85
N GLU A 78 19.35 -13.37 13.85
CA GLU A 78 18.87 -13.62 15.21
C GLU A 78 18.87 -12.38 16.13
N ARG A 79 19.16 -11.17 15.60
CA ARG A 79 19.25 -9.95 16.42
C ARG A 79 17.98 -9.66 17.24
N HIS A 80 16.82 -10.10 16.76
CA HIS A 80 15.51 -9.92 17.40
C HIS A 80 14.87 -11.23 17.85
N LEU A 81 15.65 -12.32 18.00
CA LEU A 81 15.13 -13.66 18.27
C LEU A 81 14.21 -13.71 19.51
N ASP A 82 14.55 -12.98 20.58
CA ASP A 82 13.72 -12.95 21.79
C ASP A 82 12.39 -12.22 21.58
N ASP A 83 12.35 -11.19 20.74
CA ASP A 83 11.11 -10.51 20.36
C ASP A 83 10.22 -11.44 19.52
N VAL A 84 10.84 -12.19 18.61
CA VAL A 84 10.15 -13.18 17.76
C VAL A 84 9.61 -14.35 18.59
N ARG A 85 10.36 -14.80 19.61
CA ARG A 85 9.90 -15.82 20.57
C ARG A 85 8.68 -15.37 21.35
N ARG A 86 8.66 -14.12 21.83
CA ARG A 86 7.49 -13.58 22.53
C ARG A 86 6.29 -13.49 21.61
N TRP A 87 6.49 -13.04 20.37
CA TRP A 87 5.44 -13.00 19.36
C TRP A 87 4.83 -14.39 19.09
N ALA A 88 5.67 -15.41 18.86
CA ALA A 88 5.21 -16.77 18.64
C ALA A 88 4.45 -17.32 19.86
N ARG A 89 5.02 -17.18 21.06
CA ARG A 89 4.42 -17.68 22.30
C ARG A 89 3.04 -17.06 22.55
N THR A 90 2.94 -15.73 22.51
CA THR A 90 1.70 -15.02 22.87
C THR A 90 0.56 -15.27 21.88
N ALA A 91 0.86 -15.52 20.61
CA ALA A 91 -0.14 -15.97 19.64
C ALA A 91 -0.69 -17.37 19.97
N LYS A 92 0.18 -18.25 20.50
CA LYS A 92 -0.10 -19.66 20.77
C LYS A 92 -0.70 -19.92 22.15
N ASP A 93 -0.74 -18.92 23.04
CA ASP A 93 -1.40 -19.04 24.36
C ASP A 93 -2.88 -19.46 24.25
N GLY A 94 -3.53 -19.17 23.10
CA GLY A 94 -4.89 -19.63 22.78
C GLY A 94 -4.98 -21.06 22.19
N GLY A 95 -3.86 -21.78 22.05
CA GLY A 95 -3.80 -23.16 21.55
C GLY A 95 -3.88 -23.32 20.04
N THR A 96 -3.66 -22.25 19.27
CA THR A 96 -3.71 -22.28 17.79
C THR A 96 -2.30 -22.28 17.21
N ASP A 97 -2.05 -23.15 16.23
CA ASP A 97 -0.78 -23.17 15.48
C ASP A 97 -0.54 -21.85 14.74
N LEU A 98 0.72 -21.40 14.77
CA LEU A 98 1.14 -20.15 14.12
C LEU A 98 2.23 -20.39 13.10
N TRP A 99 1.97 -20.02 11.84
CA TRP A 99 2.96 -20.07 10.78
C TRP A 99 3.38 -18.67 10.31
N MET A 100 4.67 -18.50 10.07
CA MET A 100 5.24 -17.24 9.58
C MET A 100 5.16 -17.16 8.06
N GLN A 101 4.51 -16.13 7.52
CA GLN A 101 4.56 -15.88 6.08
C GLN A 101 5.87 -15.16 5.70
N ILE A 102 6.76 -15.87 5.01
CA ILE A 102 8.07 -15.36 4.61
C ILE A 102 8.04 -14.87 3.15
N ASN A 103 8.66 -13.71 2.91
CA ASN A 103 8.53 -13.00 1.63
C ASN A 103 9.80 -12.20 1.26
N HIS A 104 9.95 -11.95 -0.04
CA HIS A 104 10.86 -10.95 -0.60
C HIS A 104 10.09 -10.09 -1.62
N PRO A 105 10.13 -8.75 -1.51
CA PRO A 105 9.20 -7.90 -2.26
C PRO A 105 9.54 -7.80 -3.76
N GLY A 106 10.80 -8.05 -4.12
CA GLY A 106 11.29 -8.00 -5.50
C GLY A 106 11.03 -6.62 -6.14
N ARG A 107 10.48 -6.59 -7.36
CA ARG A 107 10.13 -5.33 -8.05
C ARG A 107 9.05 -4.49 -7.36
N GLN A 108 8.38 -5.02 -6.34
CA GLN A 108 7.38 -4.32 -5.54
C GLN A 108 7.98 -3.68 -4.27
N ALA A 109 9.30 -3.74 -4.09
CA ALA A 109 9.97 -3.09 -2.96
C ALA A 109 9.67 -1.58 -2.97
N ASN A 110 9.25 -1.06 -1.82
CA ASN A 110 8.78 0.31 -1.70
C ASN A 110 9.99 1.26 -1.64
N PRO A 111 10.12 2.20 -2.60
CA PRO A 111 11.29 3.06 -2.72
C PRO A 111 11.43 4.09 -1.58
N LEU A 112 10.42 4.25 -0.73
CA LEU A 112 10.47 5.15 0.43
C LEU A 112 11.09 4.50 1.67
N VAL A 113 11.12 3.17 1.75
CA VAL A 113 11.58 2.42 2.93
C VAL A 113 12.69 1.42 2.63
N THR A 114 12.74 0.95 1.38
CA THR A 114 13.81 0.07 0.89
C THR A 114 15.15 0.83 0.93
N ARG A 115 16.21 0.15 1.39
CA ARG A 115 17.55 0.73 1.54
C ARG A 115 18.42 0.57 0.30
N SER A 116 18.02 -0.34 -0.59
CA SER A 116 18.73 -0.69 -1.82
C SER A 116 17.85 -0.48 -3.06
N GLN A 117 18.45 -0.54 -4.24
CA GLN A 117 17.66 -0.55 -5.48
C GLN A 117 16.82 -1.84 -5.52
N PRO A 118 15.49 -1.78 -5.80
CA PRO A 118 14.67 -2.98 -5.95
C PRO A 118 15.28 -3.99 -6.93
N VAL A 119 15.11 -5.28 -6.66
CA VAL A 119 15.66 -6.37 -7.49
C VAL A 119 14.56 -7.28 -8.01
N ALA A 120 14.79 -7.95 -9.12
CA ALA A 120 13.80 -8.81 -9.78
C ALA A 120 14.50 -9.84 -10.69
N PRO A 121 13.80 -10.89 -11.17
CA PRO A 121 14.36 -11.79 -12.17
C PRO A 121 14.80 -11.08 -13.45
N SER A 122 14.11 -10.02 -13.86
CA SER A 122 14.48 -9.18 -15.00
C SER A 122 14.28 -7.70 -14.68
N ALA A 123 14.96 -6.81 -15.41
CA ALA A 123 14.89 -5.35 -15.22
C ALA A 123 13.57 -4.74 -15.75
N ILE A 124 12.44 -5.31 -15.33
CA ILE A 124 11.08 -4.95 -15.78
C ILE A 124 10.35 -4.31 -14.60
N GLY A 125 10.15 -2.99 -14.69
CA GLY A 125 9.45 -2.21 -13.68
C GLY A 125 7.95 -2.50 -13.63
N LEU A 126 7.33 -2.18 -12.50
CA LEU A 126 5.87 -2.09 -12.43
C LEU A 126 5.38 -0.99 -13.37
N GLY A 127 4.24 -1.18 -14.03
CA GLY A 127 3.58 -0.17 -14.87
C GLY A 127 3.06 1.06 -14.11
N LEU A 128 3.59 1.33 -12.91
CA LEU A 128 3.18 2.38 -11.98
C LEU A 128 4.08 3.62 -12.11
N PRO A 129 3.50 4.82 -12.35
CA PRO A 129 4.28 6.05 -12.43
C PRO A 129 5.08 6.34 -11.16
N GLY A 130 6.38 6.54 -11.31
CA GLY A 130 7.26 6.98 -10.22
C GLY A 130 7.92 5.86 -9.41
N VAL A 131 7.63 4.59 -9.72
CA VAL A 131 8.38 3.45 -9.19
C VAL A 131 9.61 3.21 -10.06
N PRO A 132 10.84 3.18 -9.49
CA PRO A 132 12.04 2.91 -10.27
C PRO A 132 12.02 1.47 -10.81
N ALA A 133 12.60 1.28 -12.00
CA ALA A 133 12.80 -0.05 -12.53
C ALA A 133 13.74 -0.86 -11.62
N PRO A 134 13.43 -2.14 -11.36
CA PRO A 134 14.31 -3.00 -10.58
C PRO A 134 15.59 -3.31 -11.37
N ARG A 135 16.62 -3.72 -10.66
CA ARG A 135 17.80 -4.35 -11.23
C ARG A 135 17.54 -5.85 -11.41
N ALA A 136 18.05 -6.43 -12.50
CA ALA A 136 18.03 -7.88 -12.68
C ALA A 136 19.00 -8.55 -11.69
N LEU A 137 18.55 -9.62 -11.04
CA LEU A 137 19.37 -10.44 -10.14
C LEU A 137 20.43 -11.21 -10.93
N THR A 138 21.63 -11.36 -10.35
CA THR A 138 22.65 -12.30 -10.82
C THR A 138 22.37 -13.70 -10.28
N ASP A 139 22.98 -14.74 -10.87
CA ASP A 139 22.82 -16.13 -10.39
C ASP A 139 23.17 -16.28 -8.90
N GLY A 140 24.29 -15.68 -8.46
CA GLY A 140 24.72 -15.72 -7.06
C GLY A 140 23.75 -15.02 -6.10
N GLU A 141 23.15 -13.89 -6.51
CA GLU A 141 22.13 -13.22 -5.70
C GLU A 141 20.82 -14.02 -5.61
N ILE A 142 20.47 -14.79 -6.65
CA ILE A 142 19.30 -15.67 -6.60
C ILE A 142 19.52 -16.77 -5.57
N VAL A 143 20.72 -17.37 -5.56
CA VAL A 143 21.11 -18.39 -4.57
C VAL A 143 21.14 -17.79 -3.16
N ASP A 144 21.75 -16.61 -2.98
CA ASP A 144 21.76 -15.90 -1.68
C ASP A 144 20.34 -15.65 -1.15
N ILE A 145 19.40 -15.25 -2.01
CA ILE A 145 18.00 -15.09 -1.61
C ILE A 145 17.36 -16.42 -1.20
N VAL A 146 17.64 -17.52 -1.91
CA VAL A 146 17.19 -18.87 -1.52
C VAL A 146 17.68 -19.22 -0.11
N ASP A 147 18.96 -18.97 0.16
CA ASP A 147 19.57 -19.22 1.48
C ASP A 147 18.93 -18.34 2.58
N ARG A 148 18.57 -17.09 2.26
CA ARG A 148 17.86 -16.20 3.19
C ARG A 148 16.48 -16.73 3.55
N PHE A 149 15.71 -17.26 2.59
CA PHE A 149 14.43 -17.90 2.90
C PHE A 149 14.60 -19.07 3.87
N ALA A 150 15.63 -19.90 3.67
CA ALA A 150 15.93 -21.02 4.54
C ALA A 150 16.38 -20.58 5.95
N ALA A 151 17.25 -19.56 6.02
CA ALA A 151 17.70 -18.97 7.28
C ALA A 151 16.54 -18.36 8.08
N THR A 152 15.63 -17.63 7.43
CA THR A 152 14.42 -17.10 8.08
C THR A 152 13.55 -18.21 8.63
N ALA A 153 13.35 -19.32 7.89
CA ALA A 153 12.56 -20.45 8.35
C ALA A 153 13.17 -21.14 9.57
N ARG A 154 14.50 -21.34 9.58
CA ARG A 154 15.24 -21.85 10.75
C ARG A 154 15.07 -20.96 11.97
N ILE A 155 15.12 -19.63 11.79
CA ILE A 155 14.91 -18.67 12.88
C ILE A 155 13.46 -18.75 13.39
N ALA A 156 12.47 -18.87 12.50
CA ALA A 156 11.07 -19.05 12.87
C ALA A 156 10.85 -20.32 13.71
N GLU A 157 11.42 -21.46 13.30
CA GLU A 157 11.38 -22.71 14.06
C GLU A 157 12.01 -22.54 15.45
N ARG A 158 13.22 -21.96 15.53
CA ARG A 158 13.90 -21.70 16.81
C ARG A 158 13.18 -20.71 17.71
N ALA A 159 12.34 -19.85 17.14
CA ALA A 159 11.50 -18.93 17.89
C ALA A 159 10.20 -19.57 18.40
N GLY A 160 9.86 -20.79 17.94
CA GLY A 160 8.68 -21.54 18.39
C GLY A 160 7.44 -21.36 17.51
N PHE A 161 7.59 -20.86 16.28
CA PHE A 161 6.56 -21.01 15.25
C PHE A 161 6.38 -22.49 14.90
N ASP A 162 5.19 -22.86 14.44
CA ASP A 162 4.88 -24.25 14.05
C ASP A 162 5.19 -24.50 12.57
N GLY A 163 5.38 -23.44 11.79
CA GLY A 163 5.70 -23.55 10.37
C GLY A 163 5.99 -22.23 9.69
N VAL A 164 6.26 -22.31 8.38
CA VAL A 164 6.33 -21.17 7.48
C VAL A 164 5.43 -21.33 6.26
N GLN A 165 4.92 -20.21 5.76
CA GLN A 165 4.26 -20.11 4.47
C GLN A 165 5.10 -19.25 3.51
N ILE A 166 5.57 -19.82 2.41
CA ILE A 166 6.27 -19.09 1.36
C ILE A 166 5.25 -18.25 0.58
N HIS A 167 5.54 -16.95 0.40
CA HIS A 167 4.67 -16.09 -0.40
C HIS A 167 4.98 -16.18 -1.91
N GLY A 168 4.34 -17.15 -2.58
CA GLY A 168 4.43 -17.41 -4.03
C GLY A 168 3.40 -16.72 -4.92
N ALA A 169 2.83 -15.60 -4.47
CA ALA A 169 1.64 -15.00 -5.06
C ALA A 169 1.73 -13.46 -5.14
N HIS A 170 0.70 -12.83 -5.67
CA HIS A 170 0.48 -11.37 -5.61
C HIS A 170 1.60 -10.48 -6.20
N GLY A 171 2.41 -11.04 -7.10
CA GLY A 171 3.47 -10.33 -7.80
C GLY A 171 4.73 -10.09 -6.96
N TYR A 172 4.88 -10.74 -5.80
CA TYR A 172 6.14 -10.76 -5.04
C TYR A 172 7.22 -11.63 -5.70
N LEU A 173 8.45 -11.64 -5.18
CA LEU A 173 9.60 -12.16 -5.92
C LEU A 173 9.40 -13.60 -6.43
N VAL A 174 8.88 -14.50 -5.60
CA VAL A 174 8.60 -15.88 -6.02
C VAL A 174 7.61 -15.92 -7.19
N SER A 175 6.53 -15.14 -7.12
CA SER A 175 5.55 -14.98 -8.22
C SER A 175 6.17 -14.32 -9.46
N GLN A 176 7.12 -13.38 -9.29
CA GLN A 176 7.84 -12.75 -10.40
C GLN A 176 8.68 -13.77 -11.17
N PHE A 177 9.30 -14.74 -10.50
CA PHE A 177 10.04 -15.81 -11.18
C PHE A 177 9.14 -16.72 -12.01
N LEU A 178 7.92 -17.02 -11.51
CA LEU A 178 6.95 -17.85 -12.21
C LEU A 178 6.37 -17.16 -13.46
N SER A 179 6.15 -15.84 -13.38
CA SER A 179 5.48 -15.08 -14.44
C SER A 179 6.40 -14.78 -15.64
N PRO A 180 6.03 -15.17 -16.87
CA PRO A 180 6.79 -14.80 -18.08
C PRO A 180 6.77 -13.29 -18.38
N LEU A 181 5.86 -12.53 -17.76
CA LEU A 181 5.82 -11.07 -17.89
C LEU A 181 6.89 -10.36 -17.05
N ALA A 182 7.28 -10.97 -15.93
CA ALA A 182 8.28 -10.42 -15.01
C ALA A 182 9.65 -11.09 -15.16
N ASN A 183 9.70 -12.35 -15.60
CA ASN A 183 10.90 -13.14 -15.80
C ASN A 183 11.15 -13.42 -17.29
N GLN A 184 11.98 -12.58 -17.90
CA GLN A 184 12.47 -12.70 -19.29
C GLN A 184 13.92 -13.17 -19.34
N ARG A 185 14.39 -13.91 -18.33
CA ARG A 185 15.74 -14.49 -18.34
C ARG A 185 15.84 -15.60 -19.37
N ASP A 186 17.05 -15.83 -19.86
CA ASP A 186 17.43 -16.92 -20.78
C ASP A 186 18.35 -17.96 -20.12
N ASP A 187 18.60 -17.84 -18.82
CA ASP A 187 19.43 -18.74 -18.02
C ASP A 187 18.63 -19.84 -17.31
N ARG A 188 19.26 -20.54 -16.34
CA ARG A 188 18.64 -21.64 -15.59
C ARG A 188 17.43 -21.24 -14.74
N TRP A 189 17.20 -19.95 -14.55
CA TRP A 189 16.11 -19.40 -13.71
C TRP A 189 14.95 -18.82 -14.52
N GLY A 190 15.00 -18.84 -15.86
CA GLY A 190 13.92 -18.35 -16.71
C GLY A 190 13.87 -18.95 -18.10
N GLY A 191 13.03 -18.38 -18.96
CA GLY A 191 12.75 -18.92 -20.28
C GLY A 191 11.50 -19.80 -20.24
N ASP A 192 11.65 -21.13 -20.21
CA ASP A 192 10.50 -22.04 -20.17
C ASP A 192 9.87 -22.17 -18.77
N PRO A 193 8.63 -22.69 -18.65
CA PRO A 193 7.93 -22.82 -17.37
C PRO A 193 8.70 -23.66 -16.33
N GLN A 194 9.48 -24.65 -16.75
CA GLN A 194 10.22 -25.51 -15.83
C GLN A 194 11.39 -24.75 -15.18
N ARG A 195 12.12 -23.95 -15.97
CA ARG A 195 13.19 -23.09 -15.46
C ARG A 195 12.65 -21.94 -14.61
N ARG A 196 11.51 -21.36 -14.97
CA ARG A 196 10.82 -20.35 -14.14
C ARG A 196 10.38 -20.90 -12.79
N ALA A 197 9.91 -22.15 -12.75
CA ALA A 197 9.54 -22.84 -11.51
C ALA A 197 10.75 -23.24 -10.64
N ARG A 198 11.98 -23.17 -11.16
CA ARG A 198 13.18 -23.57 -10.40
C ARG A 198 13.30 -22.79 -9.09
N PHE A 199 13.14 -21.46 -9.12
CA PHE A 199 13.33 -20.62 -7.94
C PHE A 199 12.48 -21.07 -6.74
N VAL A 200 11.18 -21.30 -6.95
CA VAL A 200 10.29 -21.73 -5.86
C VAL A 200 10.64 -23.13 -5.34
N LEU A 201 11.07 -24.04 -6.22
CA LEU A 201 11.48 -25.39 -5.82
C LEU A 201 12.78 -25.38 -5.02
N GLU A 202 13.76 -24.57 -5.41
CA GLU A 202 15.01 -24.42 -4.64
C GLU A 202 14.73 -23.78 -3.27
N VAL A 203 13.83 -22.78 -3.18
CA VAL A 203 13.38 -22.21 -1.89
C VAL A 203 12.77 -23.28 -0.98
N VAL A 204 11.84 -24.10 -1.49
CA VAL A 204 11.22 -25.18 -0.69
C VAL A 204 12.26 -26.18 -0.21
N ARG A 205 13.15 -26.62 -1.10
CA ARG A 205 14.21 -27.59 -0.77
C ARG A 205 15.20 -27.06 0.26
N ALA A 206 15.62 -25.80 0.11
CA ALA A 206 16.52 -25.15 1.06
C ALA A 206 15.88 -25.03 2.44
N ILE A 207 14.61 -24.61 2.52
CA ILE A 207 13.87 -24.58 3.80
C ILE A 207 13.79 -25.98 4.40
N ARG A 208 13.39 -26.99 3.61
CA ARG A 208 13.26 -28.38 4.08
C ARG A 208 14.59 -28.99 4.56
N ALA A 209 15.72 -28.51 4.07
CA ALA A 209 17.04 -28.94 4.53
C ALA A 209 17.42 -28.33 5.89
N GLU A 210 16.84 -27.19 6.27
CA GLU A 210 17.21 -26.43 7.47
C GLU A 210 16.26 -26.61 8.66
N VAL A 211 15.06 -27.16 8.45
CA VAL A 211 14.01 -27.29 9.49
C VAL A 211 13.66 -28.75 9.77
N ALA A 212 13.12 -29.04 10.95
CA ALA A 212 12.72 -30.39 11.31
C ALA A 212 11.55 -30.90 10.43
N PRO A 213 11.44 -32.23 10.18
CA PRO A 213 10.32 -32.80 9.44
C PRO A 213 8.92 -32.51 10.02
N SER A 214 8.85 -32.23 11.33
CA SER A 214 7.61 -31.87 12.04
C SER A 214 7.26 -30.38 11.91
N PHE A 215 8.17 -29.54 11.42
CA PHE A 215 7.92 -28.13 11.18
C PHE A 215 7.25 -27.93 9.82
N ALA A 216 6.12 -27.24 9.81
CA ALA A 216 5.30 -27.15 8.61
C ALA A 216 5.90 -26.21 7.56
N VAL A 217 5.86 -26.60 6.29
CA VAL A 217 6.24 -25.76 5.15
C VAL A 217 5.09 -25.76 4.15
N ALA A 218 4.54 -24.56 3.95
CA ALA A 218 3.43 -24.31 3.06
C ALA A 218 3.78 -23.24 2.02
N ILE A 219 2.92 -23.09 1.02
CA ILE A 219 3.05 -22.03 0.03
C ILE A 219 1.69 -21.43 -0.31
N LYS A 220 1.67 -20.11 -0.52
CA LYS A 220 0.56 -19.39 -1.14
C LYS A 220 0.86 -19.14 -2.61
N LEU A 221 0.00 -19.60 -3.52
CA LEU A 221 0.18 -19.50 -4.97
C LEU A 221 -0.96 -18.75 -5.65
N ASN A 222 -0.63 -18.10 -6.76
CA ASN A 222 -1.62 -17.58 -7.69
C ASN A 222 -2.21 -18.72 -8.55
N SER A 223 -3.52 -18.76 -8.72
CA SER A 223 -4.16 -19.61 -9.74
C SER A 223 -3.76 -19.21 -11.16
N ALA A 224 -3.68 -17.89 -11.41
CA ALA A 224 -3.17 -17.26 -12.62
C ALA A 224 -2.86 -15.76 -12.37
N ASP A 225 -2.16 -15.12 -13.31
CA ASP A 225 -1.88 -13.67 -13.27
C ASP A 225 -3.03 -12.80 -13.83
N PHE A 226 -4.02 -13.40 -14.50
CA PHE A 226 -5.13 -12.72 -15.18
C PHE A 226 -4.70 -11.63 -16.18
N GLN A 227 -3.52 -11.80 -16.77
CA GLN A 227 -2.95 -10.92 -17.77
C GLN A 227 -2.68 -11.74 -19.04
N ARG A 228 -2.95 -11.14 -20.21
CA ARG A 228 -2.63 -11.79 -21.49
C ARG A 228 -1.12 -12.02 -21.56
N GLY A 229 -0.72 -13.28 -21.73
CA GLY A 229 0.69 -13.68 -21.77
C GLY A 229 1.36 -13.78 -20.39
N GLY A 230 0.59 -13.77 -19.30
CA GLY A 230 1.09 -14.01 -17.93
C GLY A 230 1.08 -15.47 -17.52
N PHE A 231 1.33 -15.74 -16.24
CA PHE A 231 1.28 -17.07 -15.64
C PHE A 231 -0.13 -17.67 -15.80
N THR A 232 -0.22 -18.83 -16.46
CA THR A 232 -1.47 -19.49 -16.83
C THR A 232 -1.90 -20.53 -15.80
N GLU A 233 -3.16 -20.95 -15.85
CA GLU A 233 -3.67 -22.02 -14.97
C GLU A 233 -2.96 -23.37 -15.22
N ASP A 234 -2.59 -23.67 -16.47
CA ASP A 234 -1.84 -24.88 -16.83
C ASP A 234 -0.40 -24.84 -16.28
N GLU A 235 0.27 -23.70 -16.38
CA GLU A 235 1.58 -23.52 -15.75
C GLU A 235 1.47 -23.63 -14.23
N SER A 236 0.41 -23.06 -13.63
CA SER A 236 0.16 -23.16 -12.21
C SER A 236 -0.13 -24.59 -11.74
N ARG A 237 -0.92 -25.35 -12.51
CA ARG A 237 -1.17 -26.79 -12.27
C ARG A 237 0.13 -27.59 -12.28
N GLU A 238 1.02 -27.32 -13.23
CA GLU A 238 2.33 -27.98 -13.30
C GLU A 238 3.23 -27.59 -12.11
N VAL A 239 3.19 -26.33 -11.67
CA VAL A 239 3.88 -25.88 -10.45
C VAL A 239 3.33 -26.60 -9.21
N VAL A 240 2.00 -26.70 -9.06
CA VAL A 240 1.37 -27.47 -7.97
C VAL A 240 1.83 -28.93 -7.99
N ARG A 241 1.83 -29.59 -9.17
CA ARG A 241 2.30 -30.97 -9.31
C ARG A 241 3.75 -31.15 -8.84
N ARG A 242 4.63 -30.22 -9.20
CA ARG A 242 6.06 -30.26 -8.78
C ARG A 242 6.21 -30.02 -7.29
N LEU A 243 5.49 -29.04 -6.75
CA LEU A 243 5.54 -28.70 -5.33
C LEU A 243 4.94 -29.80 -4.44
N ALA A 244 3.90 -30.51 -4.91
CA ALA A 244 3.36 -31.67 -4.22
C ALA A 244 4.41 -32.78 -4.04
N ALA A 245 5.35 -32.92 -4.98
CA ALA A 245 6.47 -33.87 -4.86
C ALA A 245 7.56 -33.42 -3.86
N GLU A 246 7.57 -32.15 -3.44
CA GLU A 246 8.52 -31.59 -2.47
C GLU A 246 8.01 -31.68 -1.01
N LYS A 247 7.00 -32.52 -0.76
CA LYS A 247 6.42 -32.77 0.57
C LYS A 247 5.93 -31.50 1.28
N LEU A 248 5.20 -30.62 0.60
CA LEU A 248 4.55 -29.48 1.26
C LEU A 248 3.43 -29.94 2.20
N ASP A 249 3.18 -29.15 3.24
CA ASP A 249 2.13 -29.44 4.22
C ASP A 249 0.78 -28.80 3.90
N LEU A 250 0.78 -27.74 3.11
CA LEU A 250 -0.42 -27.03 2.67
C LEU A 250 -0.11 -26.20 1.43
N ILE A 251 -1.02 -26.20 0.45
CA ILE A 251 -0.99 -25.26 -0.66
C ILE A 251 -2.20 -24.34 -0.54
N GLU A 252 -1.97 -23.04 -0.35
CA GLU A 252 -3.02 -22.03 -0.34
C GLU A 252 -3.19 -21.43 -1.74
N ILE A 253 -4.38 -21.61 -2.30
CA ILE A 253 -4.80 -21.01 -3.57
C ILE A 253 -5.34 -19.61 -3.31
N SER A 254 -4.76 -18.65 -4.04
CA SER A 254 -5.19 -17.26 -4.12
C SER A 254 -5.07 -16.76 -5.57
N GLY A 255 -5.27 -15.47 -5.83
CA GLY A 255 -5.03 -14.92 -7.17
C GLY A 255 -4.87 -13.40 -7.23
N GLY A 256 -4.33 -12.94 -8.37
CA GLY A 256 -4.08 -11.52 -8.67
C GLY A 256 -2.64 -11.06 -8.43
N SER A 257 -2.34 -9.82 -8.83
CA SER A 257 -1.06 -9.12 -8.59
C SER A 257 -1.32 -7.63 -8.37
N TYR A 258 -0.34 -6.80 -7.97
CA TYR A 258 -0.57 -5.33 -7.87
C TYR A 258 -1.00 -4.70 -9.20
N GLU A 259 -0.62 -5.30 -10.32
CA GLU A 259 -0.94 -4.81 -11.68
C GLU A 259 -2.32 -5.29 -12.16
N SER A 260 -2.75 -6.47 -11.70
CA SER A 260 -4.10 -7.02 -11.90
C SER A 260 -4.64 -7.57 -10.57
N PRO A 261 -5.04 -6.70 -9.61
CA PRO A 261 -5.35 -7.16 -8.27
C PRO A 261 -6.76 -7.75 -8.23
N ALA A 262 -6.86 -9.04 -8.54
CA ALA A 262 -8.06 -9.84 -8.29
C ALA A 262 -8.48 -9.75 -6.81
N MET A 263 -7.52 -9.56 -5.90
CA MET A 263 -7.75 -9.36 -4.46
C MET A 263 -8.29 -7.97 -4.05
N THR A 264 -7.95 -6.87 -4.75
CA THR A 264 -8.38 -5.50 -4.38
C THR A 264 -9.58 -4.99 -5.19
N GLY A 265 -10.22 -5.87 -5.96
CA GLY A 265 -11.51 -5.58 -6.58
C GLY A 265 -11.47 -4.77 -7.86
N ARG A 266 -10.34 -4.75 -8.59
CA ARG A 266 -10.36 -4.34 -10.01
C ARG A 266 -10.75 -5.52 -10.92
N PRO A 267 -11.46 -5.24 -12.03
CA PRO A 267 -12.23 -6.26 -12.73
C PRO A 267 -11.38 -7.02 -13.75
N VAL A 268 -11.24 -8.33 -13.55
CA VAL A 268 -11.41 -9.27 -14.67
C VAL A 268 -12.86 -9.06 -15.15
N ALA A 269 -13.06 -8.97 -16.47
CA ALA A 269 -14.28 -8.50 -17.14
C ALA A 269 -15.60 -8.69 -16.34
N ARG A 270 -16.30 -7.56 -16.09
CA ARG A 270 -17.65 -7.43 -15.48
C ARG A 270 -17.80 -7.94 -14.03
N SER A 271 -18.01 -7.00 -13.10
CA SER A 271 -18.83 -7.13 -11.87
C SER A 271 -18.89 -8.50 -11.15
N ALA A 272 -17.79 -9.21 -10.94
CA ALA A 272 -17.82 -10.43 -10.13
C ALA A 272 -18.11 -10.06 -8.66
N SER A 273 -19.27 -10.48 -8.15
CA SER A 273 -19.62 -10.43 -6.72
C SER A 273 -18.62 -11.26 -5.92
N THR A 274 -18.56 -11.08 -4.59
CA THR A 274 -17.72 -11.92 -3.72
C THR A 274 -17.94 -13.42 -3.97
N VAL A 275 -19.19 -13.82 -4.25
CA VAL A 275 -19.57 -15.20 -4.60
C VAL A 275 -18.89 -15.69 -5.88
N ALA A 276 -18.83 -14.87 -6.93
CA ALA A 276 -18.16 -15.25 -8.18
C ALA A 276 -16.63 -15.41 -8.01
N ARG A 277 -16.02 -14.69 -7.06
CA ARG A 277 -14.59 -14.89 -6.73
C ARG A 277 -14.36 -16.16 -5.93
N GLU A 278 -15.24 -16.42 -4.94
CA GLU A 278 -15.22 -17.66 -4.16
C GLU A 278 -15.32 -18.87 -5.09
N ALA A 279 -16.31 -18.88 -5.98
CA ALA A 279 -16.52 -19.94 -6.97
C ALA A 279 -15.30 -20.14 -7.88
N TYR A 280 -14.71 -19.06 -8.41
CA TYR A 280 -13.55 -19.17 -9.29
C TYR A 280 -12.35 -19.86 -8.62
N PHE A 281 -12.01 -19.50 -7.37
CA PHE A 281 -10.87 -20.14 -6.69
C PHE A 281 -11.17 -21.57 -6.25
N LEU A 282 -12.43 -21.89 -5.95
CA LEU A 282 -12.86 -23.25 -5.65
C LEU A 282 -12.82 -24.16 -6.88
N GLU A 283 -13.31 -23.69 -8.03
CA GLU A 283 -13.22 -24.40 -9.31
C GLU A 283 -11.74 -24.68 -9.67
N TYR A 284 -10.86 -23.70 -9.47
CA TYR A 284 -9.44 -23.90 -9.69
C TYR A 284 -8.84 -24.93 -8.72
N ALA A 285 -9.14 -24.82 -7.41
CA ALA A 285 -8.65 -25.75 -6.39
C ALA A 285 -9.10 -27.19 -6.67
N GLU A 286 -10.37 -27.37 -7.03
CA GLU A 286 -10.94 -28.64 -7.47
C GLU A 286 -10.18 -29.18 -8.69
N SER A 287 -9.89 -28.31 -9.68
CA SER A 287 -9.15 -28.73 -10.86
C SER A 287 -7.76 -29.27 -10.52
N VAL A 288 -7.05 -28.69 -9.54
CA VAL A 288 -5.68 -29.10 -9.17
C VAL A 288 -5.62 -30.18 -8.09
N ARG A 289 -6.76 -30.59 -7.53
CA ARG A 289 -6.86 -31.62 -6.49
C ARG A 289 -6.07 -32.88 -6.82
N ALA A 290 -6.26 -33.42 -8.03
CA ALA A 290 -5.60 -34.66 -8.44
C ALA A 290 -4.07 -34.54 -8.49
N VAL A 291 -3.54 -33.39 -8.91
CA VAL A 291 -2.08 -33.17 -9.00
C VAL A 291 -1.45 -32.74 -7.68
N ALA A 292 -2.24 -32.19 -6.75
CA ALA A 292 -1.82 -31.90 -5.38
C ALA A 292 -1.65 -33.17 -4.54
N GLY A 293 -2.28 -34.28 -4.94
CA GLY A 293 -2.17 -35.57 -4.27
C GLY A 293 -2.68 -35.50 -2.84
N SER A 294 -1.84 -35.89 -1.88
CA SER A 294 -2.17 -35.86 -0.45
C SER A 294 -1.94 -34.50 0.21
N VAL A 295 -1.40 -33.51 -0.50
CA VAL A 295 -1.18 -32.18 0.07
C VAL A 295 -2.53 -31.46 0.21
N PRO A 296 -2.93 -31.07 1.44
CA PRO A 296 -4.17 -30.34 1.63
C PRO A 296 -4.19 -29.01 0.88
N LEU A 297 -5.38 -28.62 0.41
CA LEU A 297 -5.60 -27.37 -0.30
C LEU A 297 -6.35 -26.37 0.58
N ALA A 298 -5.77 -25.20 0.80
CA ALA A 298 -6.46 -24.06 1.39
C ALA A 298 -6.96 -23.12 0.29
N VAL A 299 -8.13 -22.51 0.47
CA VAL A 299 -8.64 -21.48 -0.45
C VAL A 299 -8.91 -20.19 0.31
N THR A 300 -8.31 -19.10 -0.16
CA THR A 300 -8.56 -17.74 0.35
C THR A 300 -9.04 -16.85 -0.78
N GLY A 301 -10.33 -16.49 -0.74
CA GLY A 301 -10.96 -15.95 -1.96
C GLY A 301 -12.20 -15.08 -1.81
N GLY A 302 -12.62 -14.73 -0.60
CA GLY A 302 -13.83 -13.89 -0.43
C GLY A 302 -14.77 -14.36 0.66
N PHE A 303 -14.64 -15.60 1.16
CA PHE A 303 -15.58 -16.24 2.08
C PHE A 303 -16.22 -15.30 3.11
N ARG A 304 -17.56 -15.24 3.09
CA ARG A 304 -18.36 -14.45 4.05
C ARG A 304 -19.43 -15.25 4.77
N SER A 305 -20.02 -16.28 4.17
CA SER A 305 -21.15 -17.00 4.78
C SER A 305 -20.73 -18.38 5.25
N ARG A 306 -21.23 -18.80 6.42
CA ARG A 306 -21.01 -20.15 6.94
C ARG A 306 -21.43 -21.24 5.93
N PRO A 307 -22.62 -21.18 5.30
CA PRO A 307 -23.01 -22.20 4.31
C PRO A 307 -22.01 -22.38 3.17
N ALA A 308 -21.44 -21.29 2.64
CA ALA A 308 -20.45 -21.40 1.57
C ALA A 308 -19.13 -22.04 2.05
N MET A 309 -18.73 -21.76 3.29
CA MET A 309 -17.54 -22.38 3.89
C MET A 309 -17.77 -23.88 4.16
N VAL A 310 -18.95 -24.25 4.64
CA VAL A 310 -19.35 -25.65 4.87
C VAL A 310 -19.36 -26.41 3.54
N ASP A 311 -20.06 -25.88 2.54
CA ASP A 311 -20.19 -26.49 1.22
C ASP A 311 -18.82 -26.71 0.56
N ALA A 312 -17.93 -25.71 0.61
CA ALA A 312 -16.57 -25.82 0.06
C ALA A 312 -15.73 -26.95 0.67
N VAL A 313 -15.97 -27.32 1.94
CA VAL A 313 -15.24 -28.39 2.63
C VAL A 313 -15.97 -29.73 2.48
N GLU A 314 -17.29 -29.76 2.67
CA GLU A 314 -18.09 -30.99 2.57
C GLU A 314 -18.08 -31.57 1.16
N SER A 315 -18.04 -30.72 0.13
CA SER A 315 -17.91 -31.12 -1.29
C SER A 315 -16.49 -31.55 -1.68
N GLY A 316 -15.49 -31.32 -0.82
CA GLY A 316 -14.09 -31.65 -1.09
C GLY A 316 -13.34 -30.67 -2.01
N GLN A 317 -13.95 -29.54 -2.38
CA GLN A 317 -13.32 -28.50 -3.21
C GLN A 317 -12.08 -27.89 -2.55
N CYS A 318 -12.07 -27.80 -1.21
CA CYS A 318 -10.89 -27.44 -0.43
C CYS A 318 -10.87 -28.18 0.92
N ASP A 319 -9.71 -28.23 1.56
CA ASP A 319 -9.55 -28.82 2.89
C ASP A 319 -9.59 -27.77 4.00
N VAL A 320 -9.20 -26.53 3.68
CA VAL A 320 -9.09 -25.42 4.62
C VAL A 320 -9.63 -24.14 3.99
N VAL A 321 -10.45 -23.41 4.72
CA VAL A 321 -11.01 -22.11 4.31
C VAL A 321 -10.22 -20.99 4.96
N GLY A 322 -9.66 -20.10 4.13
CA GLY A 322 -8.91 -18.94 4.59
C GLY A 322 -9.76 -17.66 4.73
N LEU A 323 -9.67 -17.03 5.91
CA LEU A 323 -10.34 -15.78 6.25
C LEU A 323 -9.32 -14.63 6.40
N GLY A 324 -9.34 -13.71 5.43
CA GLY A 324 -8.58 -12.46 5.47
C GLY A 324 -9.37 -11.33 6.13
N ARG A 325 -9.79 -10.32 5.36
CA ARG A 325 -10.48 -9.09 5.84
C ARG A 325 -11.46 -9.23 7.02
N PRO A 326 -12.37 -10.24 7.10
CA PRO A 326 -13.24 -10.38 8.25
C PRO A 326 -12.51 -10.53 9.59
N SER A 327 -11.34 -11.17 9.62
CA SER A 327 -10.58 -11.37 10.85
C SER A 327 -10.00 -10.06 11.42
N ALA A 328 -9.92 -9.00 10.62
CA ALA A 328 -9.52 -7.67 11.08
C ALA A 328 -10.60 -6.98 11.92
N VAL A 329 -11.88 -7.32 11.71
CA VAL A 329 -13.04 -6.73 12.40
C VAL A 329 -13.62 -7.69 13.43
N SER A 330 -13.48 -8.99 13.21
CA SER A 330 -13.94 -10.05 14.09
C SER A 330 -12.79 -11.03 14.36
N PRO A 331 -11.93 -10.76 15.35
CA PRO A 331 -10.80 -11.64 15.69
C PRO A 331 -11.23 -13.06 16.09
N ASN A 332 -12.48 -13.21 16.55
CA ASN A 332 -13.14 -14.47 16.91
C ASN A 332 -13.97 -15.08 15.77
N ALA A 333 -13.76 -14.65 14.51
CA ALA A 333 -14.59 -15.05 13.37
C ALA A 333 -14.70 -16.57 13.19
N ALA A 334 -13.63 -17.33 13.44
CA ALA A 334 -13.68 -18.78 13.32
C ALA A 334 -14.57 -19.41 14.38
N GLY A 335 -14.39 -19.04 15.66
CA GLY A 335 -15.25 -19.49 16.75
C GLY A 335 -16.72 -19.15 16.52
N ASP A 336 -17.02 -17.95 16.01
CA ASP A 336 -18.40 -17.54 15.75
C ASP A 336 -19.05 -18.33 14.60
N ILE A 337 -18.27 -18.74 13.59
CA ILE A 337 -18.73 -19.61 12.50
C ILE A 337 -18.94 -21.06 12.98
N LEU A 338 -17.98 -21.59 13.74
CA LEU A 338 -18.03 -22.98 14.23
C LEU A 338 -19.16 -23.18 15.24
N HIS A 339 -19.40 -22.21 16.12
CA HIS A 339 -20.49 -22.25 17.12
C HIS A 339 -21.81 -21.65 16.61
N GLU A 340 -21.91 -21.36 15.31
CA GLU A 340 -23.13 -20.85 14.66
C GLU A 340 -23.68 -19.56 15.26
N ARG A 341 -22.83 -18.76 15.92
CA ARG A 341 -23.19 -17.44 16.47
C ARG A 341 -23.45 -16.43 15.36
N THR A 342 -22.87 -16.65 14.19
CA THR A 342 -23.17 -15.88 12.99
C THR A 342 -23.25 -16.75 11.74
N ALA A 343 -24.24 -16.50 10.91
CA ALA A 343 -24.33 -17.10 9.58
C ALA A 343 -23.45 -16.38 8.55
N ARG A 344 -23.04 -15.13 8.83
CA ARG A 344 -22.29 -14.29 7.88
C ARG A 344 -21.34 -13.33 8.59
N LEU A 345 -20.08 -13.38 8.18
CA LEU A 345 -19.06 -12.42 8.56
C LEU A 345 -19.22 -11.13 7.76
N HIS A 346 -19.16 -10.00 8.46
CA HIS A 346 -19.28 -8.69 7.87
C HIS A 346 -17.88 -8.09 7.72
N ALA A 347 -17.50 -7.78 6.48
CA ALA A 347 -16.33 -6.96 6.19
C ALA A 347 -16.81 -5.78 5.35
N ARG A 348 -16.75 -4.58 5.93
CA ARG A 348 -17.25 -3.36 5.31
C ARG A 348 -16.34 -3.01 4.13
N GLN A 349 -16.92 -2.82 2.95
CA GLN A 349 -16.18 -2.22 1.84
C GLN A 349 -16.28 -0.71 1.97
N ILE A 350 -15.13 -0.06 2.13
CA ILE A 350 -15.06 1.38 2.31
C ILE A 350 -14.90 2.06 0.95
N SER A 351 -15.78 3.02 0.67
CA SER A 351 -15.73 3.82 -0.55
C SER A 351 -16.07 5.27 -0.23
N LEU A 352 -15.59 6.19 -1.07
CA LEU A 352 -15.85 7.63 -0.93
C LEU A 352 -17.26 8.00 -1.40
N ARG A 353 -18.06 7.03 -1.87
CA ARG A 353 -19.43 7.20 -2.40
C ARG A 353 -19.54 8.35 -3.41
N LEU A 354 -18.53 8.49 -4.27
CA LEU A 354 -18.49 9.54 -5.29
C LEU A 354 -19.50 9.25 -6.42
N PRO A 355 -20.07 10.29 -7.08
CA PRO A 355 -20.95 10.09 -8.24
C PRO A 355 -20.30 9.21 -9.32
N ALA A 356 -21.08 8.34 -9.97
CA ALA A 356 -20.58 7.33 -10.92
C ALA A 356 -19.69 7.90 -12.06
N ARG A 357 -19.97 9.14 -12.50
CA ARG A 357 -19.18 9.86 -13.52
C ARG A 357 -17.73 10.17 -13.06
N VAL A 358 -17.52 10.22 -11.75
CA VAL A 358 -16.25 10.55 -11.10
C VAL A 358 -15.59 9.27 -10.55
N ALA A 359 -16.37 8.37 -9.94
CA ALA A 359 -15.89 7.10 -9.39
C ALA A 359 -15.29 6.14 -10.44
N THR A 360 -15.63 6.31 -11.73
CA THR A 360 -15.08 5.47 -12.80
C THR A 360 -13.65 5.82 -13.20
N HIS A 361 -13.14 7.00 -12.81
CA HIS A 361 -11.80 7.45 -13.17
C HIS A 361 -10.72 6.56 -12.52
N PRO A 362 -9.70 6.07 -13.28
CA PRO A 362 -8.71 5.13 -12.76
C PRO A 362 -8.01 5.56 -11.45
N ASN A 363 -7.62 6.83 -11.35
CA ASN A 363 -6.98 7.40 -10.16
C ASN A 363 -7.90 7.38 -8.92
N ILE A 364 -9.20 7.60 -9.11
CA ILE A 364 -10.17 7.61 -8.01
C ILE A 364 -10.44 6.19 -7.53
N LYS A 365 -10.55 5.22 -8.45
CA LYS A 365 -10.62 3.80 -8.06
C LYS A 365 -9.40 3.32 -7.29
N MET A 366 -8.21 3.79 -7.68
CA MET A 366 -6.96 3.46 -6.97
C MET A 366 -6.99 4.03 -5.55
N LEU A 367 -7.49 5.26 -5.39
CA LEU A 367 -7.67 5.90 -4.08
C LEU A 367 -8.70 5.15 -3.21
N GLU A 368 -9.83 4.73 -3.78
CA GLU A 368 -10.84 3.95 -3.04
C GLU A 368 -10.29 2.60 -2.57
N GLY A 369 -9.54 1.89 -3.42
CA GLY A 369 -8.87 0.65 -3.02
C GLY A 369 -7.82 0.85 -1.93
N ALA A 370 -7.01 1.92 -2.02
CA ALA A 370 -6.05 2.27 -0.98
C ALA A 370 -6.72 2.64 0.35
N LEU A 371 -7.86 3.33 0.28
CA LEU A 371 -8.65 3.70 1.46
C LEU A 371 -9.29 2.47 2.13
N ASP A 372 -9.81 1.52 1.34
CA ASP A 372 -10.34 0.24 1.87
C ASP A 372 -9.24 -0.56 2.57
N LEU A 373 -8.06 -0.66 1.95
CA LEU A 373 -6.89 -1.33 2.54
C LEU A 373 -6.45 -0.64 3.85
N GLN A 374 -6.33 0.68 3.83
CA GLN A 374 -5.95 1.45 5.02
C GLN A 374 -6.97 1.28 6.14
N TRP A 375 -8.28 1.28 5.83
CA TRP A 375 -9.31 1.12 6.86
C TRP A 375 -9.17 -0.21 7.58
N HIS A 376 -8.92 -1.30 6.85
CA HIS A 376 -8.70 -2.61 7.47
C HIS A 376 -7.40 -2.64 8.28
N THR A 377 -6.34 -2.00 7.76
CA THR A 377 -5.06 -1.86 8.48
C THR A 377 -5.23 -1.09 9.80
N ASP A 378 -6.03 -0.03 9.79
CA ASP A 378 -6.37 0.73 10.99
C ASP A 378 -7.08 -0.14 12.05
N GLN A 379 -7.91 -1.11 11.65
CA GLN A 379 -8.53 -2.07 12.59
C GLN A 379 -7.47 -2.97 13.24
N LEU A 380 -6.49 -3.44 12.47
CA LEU A 380 -5.36 -4.21 12.99
C LEU A 380 -4.53 -3.39 13.97
N HIS A 381 -4.35 -2.09 13.70
CA HIS A 381 -3.63 -1.19 14.59
C HIS A 381 -4.39 -0.91 15.88
N LEU A 382 -5.73 -0.83 15.84
CA LEU A 382 -6.56 -0.75 17.04
C LEU A 382 -6.38 -1.99 17.92
N LEU A 383 -6.50 -3.18 17.33
CA LEU A 383 -6.25 -4.45 18.02
C LEU A 383 -4.84 -4.52 18.61
N GLY A 384 -3.83 -4.12 17.83
CA GLY A 384 -2.44 -4.04 18.30
C GLY A 384 -2.21 -2.99 19.39
N ALA A 385 -3.04 -1.96 19.46
CA ALA A 385 -3.03 -1.00 20.57
C ALA A 385 -3.81 -1.49 21.81
N GLY A 386 -4.41 -2.69 21.75
CA GLY A 386 -5.23 -3.25 22.83
C GLY A 386 -6.69 -2.78 22.83
N ALA A 387 -7.12 -2.05 21.80
CA ALA A 387 -8.52 -1.65 21.62
C ALA A 387 -9.30 -2.72 20.85
N ASP A 388 -10.63 -2.60 20.86
CA ASP A 388 -11.49 -3.38 19.98
C ASP A 388 -11.56 -2.77 18.58
N PRO A 389 -11.88 -3.57 17.54
CA PRO A 389 -12.18 -3.04 16.23
C PRO A 389 -13.33 -2.03 16.30
N ASP A 390 -13.27 -1.01 15.45
CA ASP A 390 -14.29 0.03 15.27
C ASP A 390 -14.90 -0.11 13.86
N PRO A 391 -15.97 -0.92 13.68
CA PRO A 391 -16.67 -1.08 12.40
C PRO A 391 -17.28 0.22 11.86
N ASP A 392 -17.48 1.22 12.73
CA ASP A 392 -18.09 2.51 12.42
C ASP A 392 -17.07 3.61 12.13
N ARG A 393 -15.77 3.29 12.22
CA ARG A 393 -14.67 4.21 11.90
C ARG A 393 -14.89 4.89 10.56
N THR A 394 -14.92 6.22 10.59
CA THR A 394 -15.25 6.99 9.39
C THR A 394 -14.11 6.96 8.36
N PRO A 395 -14.43 6.97 7.05
CA PRO A 395 -13.42 7.01 5.98
C PRO A 395 -12.52 8.26 6.06
N TRP A 396 -13.02 9.37 6.61
CA TRP A 396 -12.24 10.60 6.80
C TRP A 396 -11.16 10.47 7.88
N LEU A 397 -11.48 9.80 8.99
CA LEU A 397 -10.48 9.49 10.02
C LEU A 397 -9.39 8.57 9.47
N THR A 398 -9.78 7.61 8.61
CA THR A 398 -8.86 6.72 7.91
C THR A 398 -7.96 7.50 6.93
N ALA A 399 -8.54 8.40 6.13
CA ALA A 399 -7.76 9.26 5.23
C ALA A 399 -6.78 10.18 5.99
N ALA A 400 -7.20 10.69 7.15
CA ALA A 400 -6.33 11.48 8.04
C ALA A 400 -5.24 10.64 8.71
N ALA A 401 -5.50 9.38 9.04
CA ALA A 401 -4.49 8.43 9.51
C ALA A 401 -3.49 8.11 8.38
N MET A 402 -3.97 7.86 7.16
CA MET A 402 -3.16 7.62 5.97
C MET A 402 -2.17 8.78 5.71
N LEU A 403 -2.64 10.03 5.83
CA LEU A 403 -1.80 11.22 5.71
C LEU A 403 -0.76 11.34 6.83
N ARG A 404 -1.07 10.88 8.04
CA ARG A 404 -0.13 10.88 9.17
C ARG A 404 0.93 9.77 9.04
N HIS A 405 0.53 8.57 8.60
CA HIS A 405 1.42 7.41 8.49
C HIS A 405 2.30 7.44 7.23
N HIS A 406 1.78 7.93 6.10
CA HIS A 406 2.51 7.95 4.84
C HIS A 406 2.99 9.35 4.42
N GLY A 407 2.69 10.39 5.22
CA GLY A 407 2.94 11.78 4.87
C GLY A 407 2.07 12.27 3.69
N VAL A 408 2.27 13.53 3.28
CA VAL A 408 1.59 14.14 2.11
C VAL A 408 2.00 13.49 0.77
N ASP A 409 2.97 12.57 0.80
CA ASP A 409 3.59 11.95 -0.35
C ASP A 409 2.72 10.86 -0.99
N ALA A 410 1.75 10.31 -0.25
CA ALA A 410 0.77 9.36 -0.77
C ALA A 410 -0.11 9.91 -1.93
N PHE A 411 -0.18 11.23 -2.08
CA PHE A 411 -0.91 11.92 -3.16
C PHE A 411 -0.02 12.40 -4.32
N ARG A 412 1.30 12.11 -4.29
CA ARG A 412 2.23 12.55 -5.34
C ARG A 412 2.21 11.61 -6.55
N SER A 413 1.43 11.96 -7.57
CA SER A 413 1.64 11.43 -8.93
C SER A 413 2.96 11.96 -9.51
N ARG A 414 4.05 11.21 -9.38
CA ARG A 414 5.30 11.47 -10.11
C ARG A 414 5.19 10.97 -11.55
N ARG A 415 4.87 11.87 -12.48
CA ARG A 415 4.99 11.64 -13.93
C ARG A 415 6.09 12.52 -14.52
N SER A 416 6.94 11.90 -15.33
CA SER A 416 8.09 12.41 -16.09
C SER A 416 9.45 12.49 -15.37
N SER A 417 10.24 11.43 -15.53
CA SER A 417 11.70 11.46 -15.47
C SER A 417 12.29 10.76 -16.69
N THR A 418 12.22 11.43 -17.83
CA THR A 418 13.28 11.32 -18.83
C THR A 418 13.68 12.73 -19.21
N MET A 419 14.94 13.04 -18.89
CA MET A 419 15.78 14.13 -19.37
C MET A 419 16.32 15.10 -18.30
N ASN A 420 17.63 14.92 -18.13
CA ASN A 420 18.67 15.91 -17.88
C ASN A 420 18.69 16.63 -16.52
N ARG A 421 19.84 16.48 -15.83
CA ARG A 421 20.25 17.23 -14.64
C ARG A 421 20.12 18.73 -14.91
N LYS A 422 19.08 19.40 -14.40
CA LYS A 422 19.05 20.86 -14.22
C LYS A 422 18.41 21.24 -12.89
N ASP A 423 19.16 22.09 -12.17
CA ASP A 423 18.83 22.93 -11.01
C ASP A 423 17.50 22.64 -10.25
N PRO A 424 17.58 22.06 -9.02
CA PRO A 424 16.42 21.74 -8.18
C PRO A 424 15.42 22.88 -7.98
N ALA A 425 15.89 24.13 -7.95
CA ALA A 425 15.04 25.30 -7.73
C ALA A 425 14.14 25.64 -8.93
N ARG A 426 14.52 25.22 -10.14
CA ARG A 426 13.77 25.47 -11.38
C ARG A 426 12.68 24.42 -11.59
N ARG A 427 12.95 23.17 -11.24
CA ARG A 427 11.99 22.06 -11.34
C ARG A 427 10.85 22.19 -10.32
N LYS A 428 11.14 22.64 -9.09
CA LYS A 428 10.11 22.99 -8.08
C LYS A 428 9.16 24.09 -8.59
N PHE A 429 9.73 25.15 -9.17
CA PHE A 429 8.99 26.30 -9.70
C PHE A 429 8.03 25.93 -10.86
N GLU A 430 8.43 25.07 -11.79
CA GLU A 430 7.57 24.68 -12.93
C GLU A 430 6.35 23.84 -12.50
N ILE A 431 6.53 23.00 -11.49
CA ILE A 431 5.49 22.12 -10.92
C ILE A 431 4.47 22.94 -10.11
N GLU A 432 4.94 23.84 -9.24
CA GLU A 432 4.07 24.71 -8.43
C GLU A 432 3.30 25.70 -9.30
N ARG A 433 3.90 26.21 -10.39
CA ARG A 433 3.21 27.05 -11.36
C ARG A 433 2.06 26.33 -12.07
N ALA A 434 2.23 25.04 -12.36
CA ALA A 434 1.18 24.21 -12.95
C ALA A 434 0.04 23.96 -11.94
N PHE A 435 0.36 23.62 -10.70
CA PHE A 435 -0.63 23.46 -9.63
C PHE A 435 -1.42 24.76 -9.37
N GLY A 436 -0.73 25.90 -9.27
CA GLY A 436 -1.37 27.21 -9.14
C GLY A 436 -2.32 27.51 -10.30
N ARG A 437 -1.88 27.27 -11.55
CA ARG A 437 -2.67 27.56 -12.75
C ARG A 437 -3.89 26.65 -12.91
N TYR A 438 -3.75 25.35 -12.65
CA TYR A 438 -4.76 24.35 -13.01
C TYR A 438 -5.59 23.83 -11.84
N VAL A 439 -5.18 24.06 -10.60
CA VAL A 439 -5.86 23.51 -9.41
C VAL A 439 -6.24 24.61 -8.42
N ALA A 440 -5.25 25.34 -7.87
CA ALA A 440 -5.52 26.33 -6.82
C ALA A 440 -6.32 27.54 -7.33
N ASN A 441 -5.93 28.14 -8.46
CA ASN A 441 -6.61 29.32 -9.00
C ASN A 441 -8.06 29.04 -9.44
N PRO A 442 -8.38 27.92 -10.11
CA PRO A 442 -9.76 27.55 -10.40
C PRO A 442 -10.60 27.30 -9.13
N ALA A 443 -10.05 26.65 -8.10
CA ALA A 443 -10.76 26.37 -6.85
C ALA A 443 -11.07 27.66 -6.06
N VAL A 444 -10.10 28.57 -5.94
CA VAL A 444 -10.29 29.88 -5.29
C VAL A 444 -11.28 30.75 -6.07
N ARG A 445 -11.23 30.74 -7.41
CA ARG A 445 -12.22 31.43 -8.25
C ARG A 445 -13.62 30.84 -8.12
N ALA A 446 -13.74 29.52 -7.95
CA ALA A 446 -15.02 28.86 -7.73
C ALA A 446 -15.62 29.24 -6.36
N LEU A 447 -14.81 29.28 -5.30
CA LEU A 447 -15.22 29.77 -3.98
C LEU A 447 -15.67 31.24 -4.02
N GLY A 448 -14.97 32.09 -4.78
CA GLY A 448 -15.36 33.49 -4.99
C GLY A 448 -16.69 33.67 -5.75
N ARG A 449 -17.06 32.75 -6.65
CA ARG A 449 -18.33 32.79 -7.40
C ARG A 449 -19.55 32.42 -6.54
N ILE A 450 -19.35 31.67 -5.47
CA ILE A 450 -20.42 31.26 -4.53
C ILE A 450 -20.46 32.14 -3.27
N GLY A 451 -19.80 33.30 -3.29
CA GLY A 451 -19.87 34.30 -2.22
C GLY A 451 -18.98 34.01 -0.99
N VAL A 452 -18.24 32.90 -0.96
CA VAL A 452 -17.31 32.57 0.12
C VAL A 452 -16.00 33.32 -0.12
N ARG A 453 -15.81 34.44 0.59
CA ARG A 453 -14.62 35.29 0.48
C ARG A 453 -13.79 35.17 1.74
N THR A 454 -12.59 34.61 1.63
CA THR A 454 -11.62 34.54 2.73
C THR A 454 -10.87 35.87 2.84
N SER A 455 -10.69 36.40 4.05
CA SER A 455 -9.88 37.60 4.35
C SER A 455 -8.39 37.51 3.97
N PHE A 456 -7.93 36.34 3.51
CA PHE A 456 -6.52 36.02 3.24
C PHE A 456 -6.07 36.17 1.78
N ALA A 457 -6.98 36.40 0.82
CA ALA A 457 -6.65 36.50 -0.59
C ALA A 457 -7.55 37.49 -1.32
N THR A 458 -6.96 38.35 -2.14
CA THR A 458 -7.67 39.30 -3.00
C THR A 458 -7.23 39.19 -4.45
N ASP A 459 -7.98 39.80 -5.36
CA ASP A 459 -7.65 39.85 -6.77
C ASP A 459 -6.62 40.96 -7.07
N LEU A 460 -5.56 40.61 -7.79
CA LEU A 460 -4.57 41.51 -8.37
C LEU A 460 -4.64 41.43 -9.90
N GLU A 461 -4.81 42.59 -10.53
CA GLU A 461 -4.87 42.79 -11.96
C GLU A 461 -3.54 43.36 -12.46
N THR A 462 -2.95 42.69 -13.46
CA THR A 462 -1.68 43.09 -14.11
C THR A 462 -1.82 43.03 -15.63
N ILE A 463 -0.98 43.75 -16.36
CA ILE A 463 -0.90 43.67 -17.83
C ILE A 463 0.11 42.59 -18.22
N GLY A 464 -0.33 41.60 -19.01
CA GLY A 464 0.53 40.49 -19.44
C GLY A 464 1.68 40.97 -20.33
N ARG A 465 2.93 40.94 -19.83
CA ARG A 465 4.11 41.49 -20.53
C ARG A 465 4.35 40.99 -21.96
N LYS A 466 3.88 39.78 -22.29
CA LYS A 466 4.01 39.17 -23.62
C LYS A 466 2.78 39.35 -24.50
N SER A 467 1.60 39.55 -23.90
CA SER A 467 0.31 39.49 -24.59
C SER A 467 -0.44 40.82 -24.61
N GLY A 468 -0.03 41.82 -23.81
CA GLY A 468 -0.76 43.08 -23.60
C GLY A 468 -2.11 42.92 -22.87
N GLN A 469 -2.65 41.69 -22.78
CA GLN A 469 -3.93 41.42 -22.14
C GLN A 469 -3.91 41.53 -20.61
N ILE A 470 -5.04 41.95 -20.05
CA ILE A 470 -5.31 41.98 -18.61
C ILE A 470 -5.27 40.57 -18.02
N ARG A 471 -4.60 40.42 -16.87
CA ARG A 471 -4.46 39.17 -16.10
C ARG A 471 -4.84 39.41 -14.65
N VAL A 472 -5.86 38.70 -14.18
CA VAL A 472 -6.30 38.72 -12.77
C VAL A 472 -5.86 37.45 -12.05
N VAL A 473 -5.13 37.60 -10.95
CA VAL A 473 -4.64 36.51 -10.12
C VAL A 473 -4.98 36.74 -8.65
N PRO A 474 -5.36 35.69 -7.91
CA PRO A 474 -5.51 35.81 -6.47
C PRO A 474 -4.13 35.94 -5.83
N VAL A 475 -3.98 36.90 -4.91
CA VAL A 475 -2.77 37.13 -4.12
C VAL A 475 -3.14 37.34 -2.66
N SER A 476 -2.30 36.86 -1.75
CA SER A 476 -2.37 37.29 -0.36
C SER A 476 -1.87 38.72 -0.25
N VAL A 477 -2.60 39.54 0.52
CA VAL A 477 -2.39 40.98 0.62
C VAL A 477 -2.51 41.44 2.07
N SER A 478 -1.77 42.48 2.41
CA SER A 478 -1.95 43.27 3.63
C SER A 478 -2.07 44.74 3.22
N PHE A 479 -3.12 45.43 3.66
CA PHE A 479 -3.37 46.83 3.31
C PHE A 479 -2.90 47.76 4.43
N ASP A 480 -2.44 48.95 4.05
CA ASP A 480 -2.14 50.05 4.98
C ASP A 480 -2.59 51.39 4.35
N ASP A 481 -2.35 52.50 5.06
CA ASP A 481 -2.87 53.82 4.71
C ASP A 481 -2.37 54.37 3.37
N SER A 482 -1.24 53.87 2.86
CA SER A 482 -0.62 54.36 1.62
C SER A 482 -0.62 53.35 0.48
N GLY A 483 -1.18 52.14 0.69
CA GLY A 483 -1.11 51.10 -0.33
C GLY A 483 -1.40 49.69 0.15
N ALA A 484 -0.68 48.75 -0.45
CA ALA A 484 -0.77 47.33 -0.14
C ALA A 484 0.59 46.63 -0.23
N TRP A 485 0.79 45.62 0.60
CA TRP A 485 1.88 44.67 0.51
C TRP A 485 1.36 43.34 0.00
N VAL A 486 2.07 42.76 -0.98
CA VAL A 486 1.83 41.39 -1.46
C VAL A 486 3.17 40.65 -1.52
N ILE A 487 3.15 39.33 -1.40
CA ILE A 487 4.37 38.51 -1.49
C ILE A 487 4.29 37.64 -2.74
N SER A 488 5.25 37.78 -3.64
CA SER A 488 5.44 36.82 -4.73
C SER A 488 6.24 35.64 -4.22
N GLN A 489 5.58 34.50 -4.02
CA GLN A 489 6.19 33.31 -3.41
C GLN A 489 7.37 32.73 -4.21
N HIS A 490 7.43 33.04 -5.51
CA HIS A 490 8.49 32.61 -6.44
C HIS A 490 9.26 33.78 -7.07
N GLY A 491 9.22 34.96 -6.48
CA GLY A 491 10.03 36.09 -6.96
C GLY A 491 9.54 36.62 -8.31
N THR A 492 10.47 37.04 -9.16
CA THR A 492 10.19 37.44 -10.57
C THR A 492 9.82 36.27 -11.47
N ARG A 493 9.87 35.02 -10.98
CA ARG A 493 9.45 33.85 -11.76
C ARG A 493 7.93 33.76 -11.83
N SER A 494 7.20 34.28 -10.84
CA SER A 494 5.72 34.38 -10.87
C SER A 494 5.26 35.22 -12.05
N GLY A 495 4.27 34.74 -12.82
CA GLY A 495 3.81 35.42 -14.03
C GLY A 495 3.34 36.86 -13.81
N TRP A 496 2.64 37.11 -12.70
CA TRP A 496 2.18 38.45 -12.33
C TRP A 496 3.32 39.35 -11.80
N ALA A 497 4.32 38.80 -11.11
CA ALA A 497 5.49 39.57 -10.69
C ALA A 497 6.37 39.96 -11.89
N ALA A 498 6.52 39.06 -12.87
CA ALA A 498 7.17 39.35 -14.13
C ALA A 498 6.42 40.42 -14.95
N ASN A 499 5.09 40.45 -14.86
CA ASN A 499 4.27 41.50 -15.46
C ASN A 499 4.55 42.85 -14.80
N ILE A 500 4.56 42.91 -13.47
CA ILE A 500 4.85 44.14 -12.70
C ILE A 500 6.21 44.74 -13.04
N VAL A 501 7.24 43.91 -13.25
CA VAL A 501 8.57 44.39 -13.65
C VAL A 501 8.54 45.08 -15.02
N ALA A 502 7.67 44.66 -15.94
CA ALA A 502 7.55 45.23 -17.27
C ALA A 502 6.57 46.41 -17.34
N GLU A 503 5.48 46.33 -16.58
CA GLU A 503 4.44 47.35 -16.47
C GLU A 503 4.00 47.43 -14.99
N PRO A 504 4.49 48.43 -14.24
CA PRO A 504 4.27 48.51 -12.80
C PRO A 504 2.86 49.01 -12.45
N LYS A 505 2.07 49.52 -13.40
CA LYS A 505 0.68 49.89 -13.14
C LYS A 505 -0.17 48.65 -12.91
N VAL A 506 -0.81 48.59 -11.75
CA VAL A 506 -1.67 47.47 -11.34
C VAL A 506 -2.98 47.98 -10.75
N ARG A 507 -3.96 47.08 -10.67
CA ARG A 507 -5.14 47.28 -9.82
C ARG A 507 -5.23 46.15 -8.82
N VAL A 508 -5.53 46.47 -7.57
CA VAL A 508 -5.73 45.48 -6.51
C VAL A 508 -7.08 45.72 -5.87
N ARG A 509 -7.78 44.63 -5.54
CA ARG A 509 -9.13 44.72 -5.00
C ARG A 509 -9.08 44.88 -3.48
N GLN A 510 -9.66 45.95 -2.95
CA GLN A 510 -9.80 46.21 -1.52
C GLN A 510 -11.29 46.18 -1.17
N GLY A 511 -11.74 45.10 -0.52
CA GLY A 511 -13.17 44.85 -0.31
C GLY A 511 -13.93 44.69 -1.64
N ASN A 512 -14.91 45.57 -1.90
CA ASN A 512 -15.66 45.58 -3.16
C ASN A 512 -15.10 46.55 -4.22
N ARG A 513 -14.09 47.35 -3.89
CA ARG A 513 -13.54 48.38 -4.78
C ARG A 513 -12.19 47.96 -5.38
N TRP A 514 -11.97 48.32 -6.64
CA TRP A 514 -10.64 48.25 -7.26
C TRP A 514 -9.87 49.53 -6.96
N ARG A 515 -8.64 49.38 -6.45
CA ARG A 515 -7.69 50.47 -6.21
C ARG A 515 -6.60 50.44 -7.26
N THR A 516 -6.26 51.60 -7.83
CA THR A 516 -5.18 51.70 -8.82
C THR A 516 -3.89 52.07 -8.10
N GLY A 517 -2.78 51.42 -8.48
CA GLY A 517 -1.49 51.73 -7.88
C GLY A 517 -0.31 51.34 -8.73
N THR A 518 0.87 51.75 -8.28
CA THR A 518 2.16 51.39 -8.88
C THR A 518 2.85 50.36 -8.01
N ALA A 519 3.18 49.20 -8.57
CA ALA A 519 3.80 48.09 -7.89
C ALA A 519 5.33 48.05 -8.07
N GLN A 520 6.06 47.84 -6.98
CA GLN A 520 7.52 47.75 -6.97
C GLN A 520 8.00 46.58 -6.12
N LEU A 521 8.93 45.79 -6.67
CA LEU A 521 9.59 44.71 -5.93
C LEU A 521 10.55 45.28 -4.89
N ARG A 522 10.56 44.70 -3.69
CA ARG A 522 11.41 45.06 -2.56
C ARG A 522 12.26 43.85 -2.14
N PRO A 523 13.35 43.54 -2.87
CA PRO A 523 14.20 42.38 -2.60
C PRO A 523 14.98 42.46 -1.29
N ALA A 524 15.14 43.66 -0.72
CA ALA A 524 15.79 43.88 0.58
C ALA A 524 14.82 43.82 1.78
N ASP A 525 13.52 43.62 1.55
CA ASP A 525 12.53 43.49 2.63
C ASP A 525 12.58 42.08 3.26
N ASP A 526 12.46 41.99 4.58
CA ASP A 526 12.36 40.69 5.26
C ASP A 526 10.99 40.06 4.98
N VAL A 527 10.97 39.11 4.05
CA VAL A 527 9.75 38.43 3.63
C VAL A 527 9.13 37.58 4.75
N VAL A 528 9.92 37.08 5.71
CA VAL A 528 9.41 36.31 6.83
C VAL A 528 8.69 37.24 7.80
N ALA A 529 9.31 38.36 8.16
CA ALA A 529 8.66 39.40 8.97
C ALA A 529 7.40 39.93 8.26
N ARG A 530 7.47 40.13 6.94
CA ARG A 530 6.33 40.56 6.12
C ARG A 530 5.18 39.56 6.12
N SER A 531 5.45 38.27 5.98
CA SER A 531 4.40 37.24 5.96
C SER A 531 3.61 37.16 7.26
N ARG A 532 4.20 37.57 8.40
CA ARG A 532 3.52 37.65 9.69
C ARG A 532 2.44 38.73 9.72
N THR A 533 2.60 39.81 8.96
CA THR A 533 1.61 40.92 8.90
C THR A 533 0.38 40.58 8.06
N PHE A 534 0.35 39.37 7.47
CA PHE A 534 -0.75 38.86 6.65
C PHE A 534 -1.67 37.96 7.49
N ALA A 535 -1.31 37.72 8.76
CA ALA A 535 -2.14 36.99 9.71
C ALA A 535 -3.31 37.87 10.20
N PRO A 536 -4.54 37.32 10.28
CA PRO A 536 -5.72 38.06 10.72
C PRO A 536 -5.70 38.35 12.23
N ASN A 537 -4.84 37.66 12.98
CA ASN A 537 -4.62 37.89 14.42
C ASN A 537 -3.14 37.59 14.76
N PRO A 538 -2.50 38.41 15.62
CA PRO A 538 -1.11 38.21 16.07
C PRO A 538 -0.78 36.79 16.56
N VAL A 539 -1.75 36.08 17.18
CA VAL A 539 -1.57 34.71 17.69
C VAL A 539 -1.26 33.70 16.55
N PHE A 540 -1.76 33.95 15.33
CA PHE A 540 -1.53 33.08 14.16
C PHE A 540 -0.35 33.51 13.27
N ALA A 541 0.39 34.54 13.66
CA ALA A 541 1.51 35.08 12.89
C ALA A 541 2.62 34.03 12.64
N GLY A 542 2.93 33.20 13.65
CA GLY A 542 3.93 32.13 13.54
C GLY A 542 3.55 31.03 12.54
N LEU A 543 2.29 30.57 12.61
CA LEU A 543 1.73 29.56 11.69
C LEU A 543 1.64 30.08 10.26
N THR A 544 1.26 31.36 10.09
CA THR A 544 1.19 32.02 8.78
C THR A 544 2.59 32.08 8.13
N ALA A 545 3.61 32.50 8.88
CA ALA A 545 4.99 32.54 8.39
C ALA A 545 5.54 31.14 8.03
N ALA A 546 5.23 30.12 8.83
CA ALA A 546 5.62 28.74 8.53
C ALA A 546 4.97 28.21 7.25
N THR A 547 3.69 28.54 7.03
CA THR A 547 2.93 28.16 5.82
C THR A 547 3.49 28.85 4.58
N PHE A 548 3.79 30.15 4.64
CA PHE A 548 4.44 30.86 3.54
C PHE A 548 5.82 30.27 3.23
N ARG A 549 6.63 29.98 4.25
CA ARG A 549 7.98 29.40 4.06
C ARG A 549 7.94 28.04 3.37
N ALA A 550 6.95 27.20 3.69
CA ALA A 550 6.79 25.88 3.06
C ALA A 550 6.42 25.96 1.56
N LEU A 551 5.70 27.01 1.16
CA LEU A 551 5.17 27.21 -0.21
C LEU A 551 6.05 28.10 -1.11
N GLN A 552 7.19 28.58 -0.61
CA GLN A 552 8.05 29.54 -1.30
C GLN A 552 9.30 28.89 -1.91
N SER A 553 9.83 29.49 -2.96
CA SER A 553 11.09 29.05 -3.61
C SER A 553 12.15 30.15 -3.67
N ALA A 554 11.74 31.40 -3.89
CA ALA A 554 12.62 32.57 -3.93
C ALA A 554 11.75 33.83 -3.71
N PRO A 555 11.21 34.01 -2.51
CA PRO A 555 10.11 34.93 -2.32
C PRO A 555 10.59 36.39 -2.34
N VAL A 556 9.72 37.30 -2.80
CA VAL A 556 9.99 38.75 -2.79
C VAL A 556 8.75 39.51 -2.38
N SER A 557 8.92 40.48 -1.48
CA SER A 557 7.87 41.43 -1.14
C SER A 557 7.65 42.40 -2.30
N VAL A 558 6.39 42.76 -2.54
CA VAL A 558 6.00 43.75 -3.53
C VAL A 558 5.16 44.79 -2.83
N ARG A 559 5.56 46.05 -2.99
CA ARG A 559 4.83 47.21 -2.49
C ARG A 559 3.98 47.78 -3.62
N ILE A 560 2.67 47.90 -3.41
CA ILE A 560 1.76 48.63 -4.28
C ILE A 560 1.45 49.96 -3.60
N THR A 561 1.79 51.07 -4.24
CA THR A 561 1.45 52.42 -3.75
C THR A 561 0.22 52.91 -4.51
N PHE A 562 -0.85 53.27 -3.80
CA PHE A 562 -2.07 53.73 -4.46
C PHE A 562 -1.87 55.10 -5.10
N THR A 563 -2.51 55.30 -6.25
CA THR A 563 -2.42 56.53 -7.05
C THR A 563 -3.80 57.14 -7.31
N ASP A 564 -4.83 56.63 -6.62
CA ASP A 564 -6.25 56.95 -6.80
C ASP A 564 -6.92 57.48 -5.53
#